data_AF-A0A2V5X758-F1
#
_entry.id   AF-A0A2V5X758-F1
#
_cell.length_a   1.000
_cell.length_b   1.000
_cell.length_c   1.000
_cell.angle_alpha   90.00
_cell.angle_beta   90.00
_cell.angle_gamma   90.00
#
_symmetry.space_group_name_H-M   'P 1'
#
loop_
_entity.id
_entity.type
_entity.pdbx_description
1 polymer ?
#
loop_
_entity_poly.entity_id
_entity_poly.type
_entity_poly.pdbx_seq_one_letter_code
_entity_poly.pdbx_strand_id
1 'polypeptide(L)'
;MALGLQLPTLQADSAVLTSVADTTLIETAPDNNLGGALIVNAGTTQNFTRNRGLFRFDPTGQIPTGSHITKVDFVVVISGQPKDGYTSSSFGLHRVLKPWGEGDKESPDTVHPGQGAPATAGEATWNARFAFTTNTWTIPGGAATDDFAPEISAETFVYSFGDSPYKFLSTPALVADVQSWVDDPATNFGWMLICRSEEANFTARRFASREDTGNAPQLLIEYVPPPGIDLITVTNGQLNLAFMAQADQAYAVEFRGSLSGLSNWLTLTNLVAQPYATNVTVFDSATDQQRFYRLRLP
;
A
#
# COMPACT_ATOMS: atom_id res chain seq x y z
N MET A 1 5.51 31.73 -32.21
CA MET A 1 4.97 31.37 -30.89
C MET A 1 5.63 30.04 -30.51
N ALA A 2 6.66 30.07 -29.66
CA ALA A 2 7.31 28.84 -29.22
C ALA A 2 6.43 28.23 -28.11
N LEU A 3 5.73 27.13 -28.40
CA LEU A 3 5.19 26.28 -27.35
C LEU A 3 6.39 25.61 -26.67
N GLY A 4 6.74 26.06 -25.47
CA GLY A 4 7.64 25.32 -24.61
C GLY A 4 6.93 24.05 -24.16
N LEU A 5 7.23 22.91 -24.79
CA LEU A 5 6.95 21.61 -24.19
C LEU A 5 7.90 21.47 -22.99
N GLN A 6 7.37 21.62 -21.78
CA GLN A 6 8.03 21.07 -20.59
C GLN A 6 7.86 19.56 -20.67
N LEU A 7 8.94 18.86 -21.02
CA LEU A 7 9.00 17.40 -20.99
C LEU A 7 9.38 16.96 -19.58
N PRO A 8 8.74 15.90 -19.03
CA PRO A 8 8.99 15.45 -17.67
C PRO A 8 10.43 14.93 -17.53
N THR A 9 11.10 15.34 -16.45
CA THR A 9 12.32 14.66 -15.98
C THR A 9 11.91 13.43 -15.16
N LEU A 10 12.79 12.44 -15.02
CA LEU A 10 12.59 11.32 -14.10
C LEU A 10 12.71 11.85 -12.66
N GLN A 11 11.68 12.55 -12.19
CA GLN A 11 11.64 13.19 -10.89
C GLN A 11 10.89 12.29 -9.91
N ALA A 12 11.27 12.35 -8.64
CA ALA A 12 10.45 11.81 -7.58
C ALA A 12 9.05 12.43 -7.64
N ASP A 13 8.03 11.58 -7.68
CA ASP A 13 6.62 11.91 -7.60
C ASP A 13 6.04 11.34 -6.30
N SER A 14 4.81 11.73 -5.98
CA SER A 14 4.13 11.31 -4.75
C SER A 14 2.70 10.87 -4.99
N ALA A 15 2.25 9.91 -4.17
CA ALA A 15 0.87 9.48 -4.10
C ALA A 15 0.41 9.48 -2.63
N VAL A 16 -0.87 9.78 -2.43
CA VAL A 16 -1.55 9.63 -1.13
C VAL A 16 -2.69 8.66 -1.32
N LEU A 17 -2.63 7.53 -0.64
CA LEU A 17 -3.66 6.50 -0.69
C LEU A 17 -4.47 6.54 0.61
N THR A 18 -5.79 6.38 0.50
CA THR A 18 -6.66 6.05 1.64
C THR A 18 -6.80 4.53 1.71
N SER A 19 -7.05 3.98 2.91
CA SER A 19 -7.35 2.55 3.04
C SER A 19 -8.58 2.18 2.21
N VAL A 20 -8.48 1.06 1.49
CA VAL A 20 -9.56 0.47 0.68
C VAL A 20 -10.28 -0.66 1.41
N ALA A 21 -9.68 -1.14 2.51
CA ALA A 21 -10.32 -2.04 3.46
C ALA A 21 -9.62 -1.90 4.82
N ASP A 22 -10.39 -1.82 5.90
CA ASP A 22 -9.89 -1.90 7.26
C ASP A 22 -10.94 -2.46 8.24
N THR A 23 -10.49 -3.23 9.24
CA THR A 23 -11.38 -3.86 10.22
C THR A 23 -10.61 -4.28 11.47
N THR A 24 -11.32 -4.72 12.51
CA THR A 24 -10.74 -5.16 13.78
C THR A 24 -10.94 -6.65 13.99
N LEU A 25 -9.88 -7.34 14.40
CA LEU A 25 -9.95 -8.67 15.01
C LEU A 25 -10.18 -8.51 16.52
N ILE A 26 -11.29 -9.01 17.05
CA ILE A 26 -11.76 -8.73 18.42
C ILE A 26 -11.73 -10.00 19.28
N GLU A 27 -10.78 -10.14 20.20
CA GLU A 27 -10.67 -11.37 21.01
C GLU A 27 -11.87 -11.60 21.94
N THR A 28 -12.43 -10.53 22.52
CA THR A 28 -13.58 -10.65 23.43
C THR A 28 -14.89 -11.03 22.74
N ALA A 29 -14.95 -10.86 21.42
CA ALA A 29 -16.11 -11.14 20.58
C ALA A 29 -15.61 -11.83 19.29
N PRO A 30 -15.13 -13.07 19.39
CA PRO A 30 -14.22 -13.63 18.40
C PRO A 30 -14.86 -13.98 17.05
N ASP A 31 -16.19 -13.98 16.98
CA ASP A 31 -16.99 -14.20 15.78
C ASP A 31 -17.66 -12.92 15.26
N ASN A 32 -17.35 -11.77 15.86
CA ASN A 32 -17.84 -10.47 15.41
C ASN A 32 -16.89 -9.82 14.39
N ASN A 33 -17.47 -8.98 13.55
CA ASN A 33 -16.78 -8.11 12.60
C ASN A 33 -16.96 -6.63 13.00
N LEU A 34 -16.04 -5.77 12.54
CA LEU A 34 -16.08 -4.32 12.77
C LEU A 34 -15.67 -3.51 11.52
N GLY A 35 -15.92 -4.03 10.31
CA GLY A 35 -15.49 -3.40 9.05
C GLY A 35 -16.33 -2.20 8.60
N GLY A 36 -17.49 -1.97 9.20
CA GLY A 36 -18.36 -0.82 8.88
C GLY A 36 -18.36 0.27 9.94
N ALA A 37 -17.55 0.13 11.00
CA ALA A 37 -17.51 1.11 12.08
C ALA A 37 -16.52 2.23 11.76
N LEU A 38 -16.70 3.41 12.38
CA LEU A 38 -15.77 4.56 12.30
C LEU A 38 -14.39 4.32 12.95
N ILE A 39 -14.14 3.12 13.49
CA ILE A 39 -12.97 2.80 14.29
C ILE A 39 -12.39 1.44 13.94
N VAL A 40 -11.06 1.36 13.99
CA VAL A 40 -10.27 0.14 14.03
C VAL A 40 -9.57 0.07 15.39
N ASN A 41 -9.82 -0.95 16.19
CA ASN A 41 -9.14 -1.11 17.48
C ASN A 41 -7.86 -1.93 17.32
N ALA A 42 -6.81 -1.52 18.03
CA ALA A 42 -5.65 -2.38 18.26
C ALA A 42 -5.14 -2.24 19.69
N GLY A 43 -4.52 -3.30 20.21
CA GLY A 43 -4.03 -3.39 21.57
C GLY A 43 -5.03 -4.00 22.56
N THR A 44 -4.62 -4.05 23.82
CA THR A 44 -5.30 -4.84 24.85
C THR A 44 -6.22 -3.99 25.71
N THR A 45 -7.47 -4.46 25.86
CA THR A 45 -8.49 -3.79 26.66
C THR A 45 -8.14 -3.82 28.15
N GLN A 46 -8.94 -3.15 28.98
CA GLN A 46 -8.80 -3.22 30.44
C GLN A 46 -9.01 -4.64 31.01
N ASN A 47 -9.74 -5.49 30.29
CA ASN A 47 -10.09 -6.86 30.68
C ASN A 47 -9.13 -7.90 30.08
N PHE A 48 -7.93 -7.50 29.67
CA PHE A 48 -6.89 -8.38 29.12
C PHE A 48 -7.25 -9.10 27.81
N THR A 49 -8.25 -8.59 27.07
CA THR A 49 -8.59 -9.10 25.74
C THR A 49 -7.92 -8.25 24.66
N ARG A 50 -7.36 -8.89 23.64
CA ARG A 50 -6.61 -8.25 22.57
C ARG A 50 -7.50 -7.82 21.42
N ASN A 51 -7.06 -6.77 20.74
CA ASN A 51 -7.58 -6.37 19.44
C ASN A 51 -6.39 -6.18 18.49
N ARG A 52 -6.58 -6.52 17.22
CA ARG A 52 -5.60 -6.28 16.16
C ARG A 52 -6.30 -5.59 15.00
N GLY A 53 -5.70 -4.52 14.48
CA GLY A 53 -6.24 -3.81 13.33
C GLY A 53 -5.77 -4.45 12.03
N LEU A 54 -6.60 -4.44 11.01
CA LEU A 54 -6.22 -4.78 9.64
C LEU A 54 -6.42 -3.54 8.76
N PHE A 55 -5.44 -3.25 7.91
CA PHE A 55 -5.51 -2.13 6.96
C PHE A 55 -4.96 -2.59 5.62
N ARG A 56 -5.66 -2.29 4.53
CA ARG A 56 -5.20 -2.55 3.16
C ARG A 56 -5.35 -1.29 2.31
N PHE A 57 -4.33 -1.03 1.50
CA PHE A 57 -4.27 0.07 0.54
C PHE A 57 -4.14 -0.52 -0.87
N ASP A 58 -4.60 0.19 -1.89
CA ASP A 58 -4.43 -0.23 -3.28
C ASP A 58 -3.64 0.83 -4.07
N PRO A 59 -2.37 0.56 -4.43
CA PRO A 59 -1.59 1.46 -5.25
C PRO A 59 -1.97 1.39 -6.75
N THR A 60 -2.79 0.42 -7.16
CA THR A 60 -3.12 0.18 -8.57
C THR A 60 -3.80 1.40 -9.20
N GLY A 61 -3.27 1.86 -10.32
CA GLY A 61 -3.79 3.04 -11.03
C GLY A 61 -3.47 4.39 -10.37
N GLN A 62 -2.90 4.39 -9.16
CA GLN A 62 -2.38 5.58 -8.48
C GLN A 62 -0.87 5.71 -8.65
N ILE A 63 -0.17 4.58 -8.70
CA ILE A 63 1.28 4.50 -8.95
C ILE A 63 1.50 3.76 -10.28
N PRO A 64 2.23 4.34 -11.24
CA PRO A 64 2.53 3.66 -12.50
C PRO A 64 3.27 2.34 -12.29
N THR A 65 2.87 1.28 -13.01
CA THR A 65 3.56 -0.02 -12.97
C THR A 65 5.03 0.13 -13.36
N GLY A 66 5.93 -0.49 -12.59
CA GLY A 66 7.39 -0.38 -12.79
C GLY A 66 8.02 0.83 -12.08
N SER A 67 7.26 1.57 -11.28
CA SER A 67 7.81 2.61 -10.41
C SER A 67 8.65 2.01 -9.29
N HIS A 68 9.68 2.75 -8.88
CA HIS A 68 10.49 2.41 -7.73
C HIS A 68 10.06 3.23 -6.51
N ILE A 69 9.60 2.55 -5.46
CA ILE A 69 9.20 3.18 -4.21
C ILE A 69 10.45 3.62 -3.44
N THR A 70 10.49 4.88 -3.02
CA THR A 70 11.63 5.47 -2.32
C THR A 70 11.34 5.80 -0.87
N LYS A 71 10.08 6.10 -0.54
CA LYS A 71 9.65 6.40 0.82
C LYS A 71 8.18 6.08 1.00
N VAL A 72 7.84 5.59 2.18
CA VAL A 72 6.47 5.28 2.57
C VAL A 72 6.27 5.76 4.00
N ASP A 73 5.24 6.53 4.26
CA ASP A 73 4.83 6.84 5.61
C ASP A 73 3.36 6.47 5.80
N PHE A 74 3.04 5.78 6.89
CA PHE A 74 1.65 5.47 7.25
C PHE A 74 1.17 6.39 8.37
N VAL A 75 0.05 7.08 8.15
CA VAL A 75 -0.53 8.06 9.09
C VAL A 75 -1.91 7.61 9.54
N VAL A 76 -2.12 7.66 10.85
CA VAL A 76 -3.38 7.30 11.50
C VAL A 76 -3.77 8.33 12.54
N VAL A 77 -5.07 8.58 12.65
CA VAL A 77 -5.66 9.38 13.73
C VAL A 77 -6.15 8.43 14.82
N ILE A 78 -5.86 8.75 16.08
CA ILE A 78 -6.44 8.03 17.23
C ILE A 78 -7.62 8.85 17.76
N SER A 79 -8.81 8.28 17.67
CA SER A 79 -10.07 8.90 18.09
C SER A 79 -10.49 8.51 19.51
N GLY A 80 -9.77 7.59 20.17
CA GLY A 80 -10.04 7.23 21.55
C GLY A 80 -9.06 6.26 22.19
N GLN A 81 -9.17 6.18 23.52
CA GLN A 81 -8.41 5.29 24.39
C GLN A 81 -9.29 4.86 25.59
N PRO A 82 -8.86 3.93 26.45
CA PRO A 82 -9.65 3.52 27.60
C PRO A 82 -9.86 4.67 28.60
N LYS A 83 -11.02 4.67 29.27
CA LYS A 83 -11.44 5.79 30.15
C LYS A 83 -10.84 5.72 31.55
N ASP A 84 -10.71 4.52 32.11
CA ASP A 84 -10.33 4.31 33.52
C ASP A 84 -8.81 4.18 33.73
N GLY A 85 -8.03 4.52 32.70
CA GLY A 85 -6.57 4.45 32.69
C GLY A 85 -6.03 4.23 31.29
N TYR A 86 -4.73 4.45 31.09
CA TYR A 86 -4.06 4.10 29.84
C TYR A 86 -2.62 3.67 30.11
N THR A 87 -2.18 2.68 29.34
CA THR A 87 -0.78 2.27 29.25
C THR A 87 -0.31 2.66 27.85
N SER A 88 0.82 3.36 27.76
CA SER A 88 1.45 3.66 26.48
C SER A 88 2.25 2.44 25.99
N SER A 89 2.30 2.25 24.68
CA SER A 89 3.03 1.17 24.06
C SER A 89 3.37 1.56 22.62
N SER A 90 4.37 0.89 22.05
CA SER A 90 4.52 0.86 20.60
C SER A 90 3.51 -0.06 19.94
N PHE A 91 3.19 0.29 18.70
CA PHE A 91 2.40 -0.50 17.78
C PHE A 91 3.25 -0.76 16.55
N GLY A 92 3.22 -2.00 16.05
CA GLY A 92 3.98 -2.43 14.88
C GLY A 92 3.05 -2.85 13.75
N LEU A 93 3.42 -2.50 12.52
CA LEU A 93 2.82 -3.02 11.30
C LEU A 93 3.50 -4.34 10.92
N HIS A 94 2.70 -5.35 10.65
CA HIS A 94 3.15 -6.65 10.17
C HIS A 94 2.46 -6.98 8.86
N ARG A 95 3.20 -7.32 7.81
CA ARG A 95 2.61 -7.66 6.51
C ARG A 95 1.73 -8.90 6.62
N VAL A 96 0.49 -8.80 6.17
CA VAL A 96 -0.44 -9.94 6.14
C VAL A 96 -0.09 -10.83 4.94
N LEU A 97 -0.06 -12.15 5.16
CA LEU A 97 0.38 -13.14 4.17
C LEU A 97 -0.79 -13.89 3.52
N LYS A 98 -2.01 -13.63 3.99
CA LYS A 98 -3.23 -14.31 3.55
C LYS A 98 -4.34 -13.29 3.27
N PRO A 99 -5.20 -13.54 2.26
CA PRO A 99 -6.34 -12.67 2.02
C PRO A 99 -7.33 -12.75 3.19
N TRP A 100 -8.09 -11.68 3.39
CA TRP A 100 -9.16 -11.51 4.36
C TRP A 100 -10.26 -10.61 3.77
N GLY A 101 -11.48 -10.69 4.31
CA GLY A 101 -12.60 -9.83 3.90
C GLY A 101 -12.93 -8.79 4.96
N GLU A 102 -13.18 -7.55 4.54
CA GLU A 102 -13.41 -6.43 5.48
C GLU A 102 -14.69 -6.57 6.30
N GLY A 103 -15.81 -6.85 5.63
CA GLY A 103 -17.14 -6.77 6.21
C GLY A 103 -17.65 -5.35 6.36
N ASP A 104 -18.87 -5.23 6.89
CA ASP A 104 -19.60 -3.96 7.00
C ASP A 104 -20.27 -3.81 8.37
N LYS A 105 -19.85 -4.59 9.37
CA LYS A 105 -20.50 -4.62 10.68
C LYS A 105 -20.01 -3.47 11.56
N GLU A 106 -20.92 -2.98 12.38
CA GLU A 106 -20.67 -2.04 13.46
C GLU A 106 -21.40 -2.50 14.72
N SER A 107 -20.96 -2.03 15.90
CA SER A 107 -21.62 -2.37 17.16
C SER A 107 -22.98 -1.67 17.26
N PRO A 108 -24.08 -2.39 17.56
CA PRO A 108 -25.36 -1.75 17.88
C PRO A 108 -25.34 -1.10 19.28
N ASP A 109 -24.36 -1.44 20.12
CA ASP A 109 -24.17 -0.87 21.45
C ASP A 109 -23.20 0.33 21.37
N THR A 110 -23.76 1.51 21.61
CA THR A 110 -23.01 2.78 21.62
C THR A 110 -22.08 2.93 22.82
N VAL A 111 -22.27 2.14 23.89
CA VAL A 111 -21.40 2.11 25.06
C VAL A 111 -20.13 1.30 24.76
N HIS A 112 -20.27 0.23 23.98
CA HIS A 112 -19.18 -0.68 23.62
C HIS A 112 -18.94 -0.72 22.10
N PRO A 113 -18.61 0.41 21.45
CA PRO A 113 -18.56 0.50 19.99
C PRO A 113 -17.49 -0.41 19.36
N GLY A 114 -16.52 -0.89 20.15
CA GLY A 114 -15.46 -1.77 19.69
C GLY A 114 -15.78 -3.26 19.68
N GLN A 115 -16.97 -3.68 20.12
CA GLN A 115 -17.35 -5.11 20.16
C GLN A 115 -17.94 -5.61 18.83
N GLY A 116 -18.25 -4.71 17.90
CA GLY A 116 -18.82 -5.05 16.60
C GLY A 116 -20.16 -5.76 16.68
N ALA A 117 -20.52 -6.44 15.59
CA ALA A 117 -21.71 -7.28 15.52
C ALA A 117 -21.35 -8.65 14.92
N PRO A 118 -22.20 -9.68 15.09
CA PRO A 118 -21.96 -11.00 14.51
C PRO A 118 -21.66 -10.91 13.02
N ALA A 119 -20.57 -11.56 12.61
CA ALA A 119 -20.12 -11.52 11.23
C ALA A 119 -21.14 -12.17 10.28
N THR A 120 -21.09 -11.81 9.01
CA THR A 120 -21.70 -12.56 7.90
C THR A 120 -20.64 -13.26 7.04
N ALA A 121 -21.09 -14.08 6.09
CA ALA A 121 -20.19 -14.89 5.28
C ALA A 121 -19.17 -14.04 4.52
N GLY A 122 -17.89 -14.38 4.64
CA GLY A 122 -16.80 -13.68 3.96
C GLY A 122 -16.12 -12.58 4.78
N GLU A 123 -16.53 -12.32 6.02
CA GLU A 123 -15.96 -11.24 6.84
C GLU A 123 -14.84 -11.73 7.75
N ALA A 124 -13.85 -10.89 8.02
CA ALA A 124 -12.79 -11.20 8.97
C ALA A 124 -13.30 -11.07 10.41
N THR A 125 -12.87 -12.01 11.25
CA THR A 125 -13.11 -12.07 12.69
C THR A 125 -11.83 -12.53 13.38
N TRP A 126 -11.81 -12.55 14.72
CA TRP A 126 -10.68 -13.10 15.47
C TRP A 126 -10.39 -14.56 15.06
N ASN A 127 -11.43 -15.35 14.76
CA ASN A 127 -11.28 -16.76 14.39
C ASN A 127 -11.07 -16.99 12.88
N ALA A 128 -11.63 -16.13 12.01
CA ALA A 128 -11.67 -16.38 10.57
C ALA A 128 -11.14 -15.22 9.72
N ARG A 129 -10.49 -15.55 8.60
CA ARG A 129 -10.16 -14.57 7.55
C ARG A 129 -11.39 -14.25 6.68
N PHE A 130 -12.25 -15.27 6.52
CA PHE A 130 -13.55 -15.20 5.86
C PHE A 130 -14.53 -16.07 6.65
N ALA A 131 -15.36 -15.47 7.50
CA ALA A 131 -16.33 -16.16 8.33
C ALA A 131 -17.27 -17.03 7.49
N PHE A 132 -17.77 -18.13 8.08
CA PHE A 132 -18.62 -19.13 7.42
C PHE A 132 -17.98 -19.81 6.21
N THR A 133 -16.65 -19.84 6.15
CA THR A 133 -15.87 -20.63 5.18
C THR A 133 -14.82 -21.47 5.91
N THR A 134 -14.07 -22.28 5.17
CA THR A 134 -12.91 -23.00 5.72
C THR A 134 -11.65 -22.13 5.84
N ASN A 135 -11.71 -20.85 5.43
CA ASN A 135 -10.58 -19.93 5.50
C ASN A 135 -10.47 -19.28 6.89
N THR A 136 -9.93 -20.04 7.84
CA THR A 136 -9.60 -19.53 9.17
C THR A 136 -8.21 -18.91 9.22
N TRP A 137 -7.94 -18.16 10.28
CA TRP A 137 -6.57 -17.94 10.73
C TRP A 137 -5.96 -19.27 11.21
N THR A 138 -4.65 -19.37 11.24
CA THR A 138 -3.94 -20.57 11.72
C THR A 138 -4.16 -20.76 13.22
N ILE A 139 -4.18 -19.67 13.97
CA ILE A 139 -4.65 -19.58 15.35
C ILE A 139 -5.57 -18.36 15.48
N PRO A 140 -6.48 -18.32 16.49
CA PRO A 140 -7.27 -17.12 16.75
C PRO A 140 -6.39 -15.86 16.90
N GLY A 141 -6.73 -14.81 16.15
CA GLY A 141 -5.97 -13.56 16.04
C GLY A 141 -4.84 -13.56 15.00
N GLY A 142 -4.56 -14.70 14.36
CA GLY A 142 -3.47 -14.87 13.40
C GLY A 142 -2.17 -15.36 14.03
N ALA A 143 -1.51 -16.31 13.37
CA ALA A 143 -0.17 -16.80 13.72
C ALA A 143 0.91 -16.00 12.97
N ALA A 144 1.97 -15.63 13.69
CA ALA A 144 3.18 -15.12 13.05
C ALA A 144 3.76 -16.19 12.11
N THR A 145 4.41 -15.77 11.03
CA THR A 145 4.98 -16.57 9.93
C THR A 145 3.97 -17.23 8.98
N ASP A 146 2.81 -17.67 9.46
CA ASP A 146 1.79 -18.31 8.61
C ASP A 146 0.74 -17.34 8.08
N ASP A 147 0.23 -16.46 8.96
CA ASP A 147 -0.84 -15.51 8.64
C ASP A 147 -0.31 -14.08 8.44
N PHE A 148 0.75 -13.70 9.17
CA PHE A 148 1.45 -12.42 9.02
C PHE A 148 2.96 -12.58 9.21
N ALA A 149 3.76 -11.71 8.58
CA ALA A 149 5.20 -11.72 8.72
C ALA A 149 5.62 -11.27 10.14
N PRO A 150 6.51 -12.00 10.84
CA PRO A 150 6.97 -11.60 12.18
C PRO A 150 7.82 -10.34 12.18
N GLU A 151 8.44 -10.00 11.05
CA GLU A 151 9.18 -8.76 10.86
C GLU A 151 8.22 -7.56 10.94
N ILE A 152 8.64 -6.52 11.66
CA ILE A 152 7.89 -5.28 11.77
C ILE A 152 8.28 -4.39 10.61
N SER A 153 7.31 -4.06 9.76
CA SER A 153 7.52 -3.17 8.62
C SER A 153 7.80 -1.75 9.11
N ALA A 154 7.05 -1.26 10.09
CA ALA A 154 7.33 -0.01 10.79
C ALA A 154 6.66 -0.03 12.17
N GLU A 155 7.18 0.75 13.11
CA GLU A 155 6.58 0.94 14.41
C GLU A 155 6.47 2.42 14.78
N THR A 156 5.52 2.73 15.66
CA THR A 156 5.41 4.04 16.29
C THR A 156 5.02 3.87 17.75
N PHE A 157 5.54 4.74 18.61
CA PHE A 157 5.20 4.75 20.03
C PHE A 157 3.98 5.65 20.27
N VAL A 158 2.91 5.09 20.81
CA VAL A 158 1.67 5.82 21.07
C VAL A 158 1.59 6.18 22.55
N TYR A 159 1.78 7.46 22.84
CA TYR A 159 1.74 8.02 24.19
C TYR A 159 0.30 8.23 24.65
N SER A 160 -0.43 9.12 23.97
CA SER A 160 -1.79 9.53 24.28
C SER A 160 -2.62 9.76 23.02
N PHE A 161 -3.95 9.62 23.09
CA PHE A 161 -4.84 9.98 21.99
C PHE A 161 -4.70 11.47 21.57
N GLY A 162 -4.33 12.34 22.51
CA GLY A 162 -4.19 13.80 22.31
C GLY A 162 -3.00 14.22 21.43
N ASP A 163 -2.03 13.32 21.20
CA ASP A 163 -0.88 13.59 20.32
C ASP A 163 -1.14 13.18 18.86
N SER A 164 -2.38 12.79 18.52
CA SER A 164 -2.76 12.44 17.16
C SER A 164 -2.63 13.63 16.19
N PRO A 165 -2.28 13.39 14.91
CA PRO A 165 -2.09 12.09 14.28
C PRO A 165 -0.73 11.44 14.58
N TYR A 166 -0.70 10.12 14.54
CA TYR A 166 0.53 9.33 14.64
C TYR A 166 1.04 8.91 13.27
N LYS A 167 2.36 8.84 13.15
CA LYS A 167 3.05 8.48 11.93
C LYS A 167 3.98 7.29 12.16
N PHE A 168 3.84 6.27 11.33
CA PHE A 168 4.80 5.20 11.14
C PHE A 168 5.76 5.67 10.06
N LEU A 169 6.98 6.01 10.46
CA LEU A 169 7.97 6.57 9.56
C LEU A 169 8.51 5.51 8.61
N SER A 170 8.90 5.96 7.42
CA SER A 170 9.52 5.11 6.40
C SER A 170 10.69 4.30 6.93
N THR A 171 10.65 3.00 6.66
CA THR A 171 11.76 2.07 6.86
C THR A 171 12.00 1.30 5.54
N PRO A 172 13.16 0.65 5.39
CA PRO A 172 13.38 -0.25 4.25
C PRO A 172 12.34 -1.37 4.13
N ALA A 173 11.86 -1.92 5.25
CA ALA A 173 10.86 -2.99 5.25
C ALA A 173 9.48 -2.48 4.82
N LEU A 174 9.07 -1.28 5.26
CA LEU A 174 7.81 -0.66 4.84
C LEU A 174 7.82 -0.31 3.34
N VAL A 175 8.96 0.20 2.84
CA VAL A 175 9.18 0.44 1.41
C VAL A 175 9.11 -0.86 0.61
N ALA A 176 9.75 -1.93 1.09
CA ALA A 176 9.75 -3.23 0.42
C ALA A 176 8.34 -3.85 0.35
N ASP A 177 7.52 -3.69 1.39
CA ASP A 177 6.14 -4.14 1.37
C ASP A 177 5.34 -3.43 0.27
N VAL A 178 5.39 -2.09 0.21
CA VAL A 178 4.66 -1.34 -0.83
C VAL A 178 5.21 -1.59 -2.23
N GLN A 179 6.54 -1.73 -2.38
CA GLN A 179 7.16 -2.14 -3.64
C GLN A 179 6.59 -3.47 -4.12
N SER A 180 6.45 -4.46 -3.21
CA SER A 180 5.87 -5.76 -3.56
C SER A 180 4.40 -5.64 -4.01
N TRP A 181 3.64 -4.69 -3.47
CA TRP A 181 2.25 -4.46 -3.88
C TRP A 181 2.15 -3.79 -5.26
N VAL A 182 3.12 -2.95 -5.63
CA VAL A 182 3.21 -2.36 -6.96
C VAL A 182 3.64 -3.39 -8.00
N ASP A 183 4.57 -4.27 -7.63
CA ASP A 183 5.14 -5.29 -8.52
C ASP A 183 4.18 -6.49 -8.71
N ASP A 184 3.50 -6.92 -7.64
CA ASP A 184 2.53 -8.01 -7.64
C ASP A 184 1.29 -7.67 -6.78
N PRO A 185 0.34 -6.89 -7.33
CA PRO A 185 -0.87 -6.48 -6.61
C PRO A 185 -1.72 -7.64 -6.08
N ALA A 186 -1.62 -8.84 -6.67
CA ALA A 186 -2.39 -10.00 -6.25
C ALA A 186 -1.97 -10.54 -4.87
N THR A 187 -0.76 -10.18 -4.41
CA THR A 187 -0.22 -10.56 -3.10
C THR A 187 -0.43 -9.50 -2.01
N ASN A 188 -1.07 -8.38 -2.36
CA ASN A 188 -1.34 -7.30 -1.42
C ASN A 188 -2.55 -7.62 -0.53
N PHE A 189 -2.25 -8.02 0.71
CA PHE A 189 -3.24 -8.24 1.77
C PHE A 189 -3.14 -7.19 2.89
N GLY A 190 -2.33 -6.15 2.70
CA GLY A 190 -2.16 -5.07 3.68
C GLY A 190 -1.34 -5.46 4.92
N TRP A 191 -1.58 -4.74 6.01
CA TRP A 191 -0.89 -4.89 7.30
C TRP A 191 -1.86 -5.24 8.43
N MET A 192 -1.33 -6.01 9.38
CA MET A 192 -1.90 -6.20 10.71
C MET A 192 -1.18 -5.27 11.69
N LEU A 193 -1.94 -4.43 12.38
CA LEU A 193 -1.45 -3.53 13.42
C LEU A 193 -1.53 -4.23 14.78
N ILE A 194 -0.38 -4.47 15.39
CA ILE A 194 -0.27 -5.22 16.65
C ILE A 194 0.42 -4.35 17.71
N CYS A 195 -0.15 -4.27 18.90
CA CYS A 195 0.48 -3.65 20.06
C CYS A 195 1.68 -4.48 20.51
N ARG A 196 2.83 -3.88 20.78
CA ARG A 196 4.04 -4.60 21.24
C ARG A 196 3.90 -5.16 22.66
N SER A 197 2.94 -4.66 23.43
CA SER A 197 2.66 -5.07 24.81
C SER A 197 1.26 -5.68 24.94
N GLU A 198 0.94 -6.70 24.14
CA GLU A 198 -0.39 -7.35 24.19
C GLU A 198 -0.75 -7.96 25.56
N GLU A 199 0.25 -8.25 26.40
CA GLU A 199 0.04 -8.79 27.75
C GLU A 199 -0.32 -7.70 28.79
N ALA A 200 -0.13 -6.42 28.44
CA ALA A 200 -0.46 -5.30 29.31
C ALA A 200 -1.85 -4.76 28.99
N ASN A 201 -2.74 -4.72 29.98
CA ASN A 201 -4.04 -4.09 29.81
C ASN A 201 -3.92 -2.56 29.65
N PHE A 202 -5.01 -1.94 29.18
CA PHE A 202 -5.11 -0.50 28.91
C PHE A 202 -4.20 0.04 27.78
N THR A 203 -3.64 -0.85 26.96
CA THR A 203 -2.88 -0.46 25.77
C THR A 203 -3.78 -0.19 24.56
N ALA A 204 -5.03 -0.66 24.55
CA ALA A 204 -5.96 -0.49 23.42
C ALA A 204 -6.10 0.97 22.97
N ARG A 205 -6.19 1.19 21.66
CA ARG A 205 -6.46 2.49 21.03
C ARG A 205 -7.48 2.31 19.92
N ARG A 206 -8.33 3.33 19.73
CA ARG A 206 -9.26 3.46 18.60
C ARG A 206 -8.58 4.28 17.52
N PHE A 207 -8.17 3.62 16.46
CA PHE A 207 -7.70 4.28 15.24
C PHE A 207 -8.92 4.60 14.39
N ALA A 208 -8.93 5.75 13.70
CA ALA A 208 -9.98 6.08 12.75
C ALA A 208 -9.96 5.07 11.58
N SER A 209 -11.14 4.64 11.13
CA SER A 209 -11.31 3.76 9.96
C SER A 209 -11.49 4.58 8.67
N ARG A 210 -11.61 3.91 7.51
CA ARG A 210 -11.97 4.60 6.26
C ARG A 210 -13.38 5.20 6.26
N GLU A 211 -14.29 4.72 7.10
CA GLU A 211 -15.64 5.28 7.26
C GLU A 211 -15.61 6.66 7.93
N ASP A 212 -14.59 6.96 8.75
CA ASP A 212 -14.35 8.32 9.25
C ASP A 212 -13.60 9.14 8.19
N THR A 213 -14.33 9.56 7.15
CA THR A 213 -13.78 10.28 5.98
C THR A 213 -12.95 11.53 6.30
N GLY A 214 -13.11 12.14 7.48
CA GLY A 214 -12.30 13.28 7.92
C GLY A 214 -10.93 12.89 8.50
N ASN A 215 -10.79 11.64 8.96
CA ASN A 215 -9.63 11.14 9.69
C ASN A 215 -9.10 9.80 9.15
N ALA A 216 -9.56 9.39 7.96
CA ALA A 216 -9.27 8.08 7.38
C ALA A 216 -7.76 7.78 7.32
N PRO A 217 -7.34 6.52 7.51
CA PRO A 217 -5.93 6.13 7.42
C PRO A 217 -5.32 6.50 6.06
N GLN A 218 -4.12 7.07 6.07
CA GLN A 218 -3.42 7.53 4.87
C GLN A 218 -2.04 6.89 4.71
N LEU A 219 -1.72 6.48 3.49
CA LEU A 219 -0.39 6.04 3.09
C LEU A 219 0.22 7.08 2.15
N LEU A 220 1.26 7.78 2.62
CA LEU A 220 1.99 8.76 1.82
C LEU A 220 3.20 8.06 1.19
N ILE A 221 3.30 8.11 -0.13
CA ILE A 221 4.31 7.37 -0.89
C ILE A 221 5.08 8.35 -1.77
N GLU A 222 6.40 8.28 -1.75
CA GLU A 222 7.28 8.93 -2.72
C GLU A 222 7.92 7.86 -3.60
N TYR A 223 7.89 8.03 -4.92
CA TYR A 223 8.37 7.05 -5.88
C TYR A 223 9.01 7.71 -7.10
N VAL A 224 9.82 6.94 -7.82
CA VAL A 224 10.38 7.35 -9.11
C VAL A 224 9.67 6.52 -10.19
N PRO A 225 8.91 7.16 -11.11
CA PRO A 225 8.28 6.46 -12.23
C PRO A 225 9.31 5.75 -13.12
N PRO A 226 8.91 4.69 -13.85
CA PRO A 226 9.80 4.11 -14.86
C PRO A 226 10.08 5.14 -15.97
N PRO A 227 11.22 5.04 -16.67
CA PRO A 227 11.52 5.95 -17.76
C PRO A 227 10.49 5.79 -18.90
N GLY A 228 10.02 6.92 -19.42
CA GLY A 228 9.00 7.00 -20.45
C GLY A 228 9.53 7.53 -21.78
N ILE A 229 8.81 7.25 -22.86
CA ILE A 229 8.97 7.98 -24.13
C ILE A 229 8.01 9.17 -24.07
N ASP A 230 8.57 10.38 -24.07
CA ASP A 230 7.79 11.61 -23.82
C ASP A 230 7.04 12.08 -25.08
N LEU A 231 7.62 11.83 -26.25
CA LEU A 231 7.04 12.27 -27.52
C LEU A 231 7.21 11.21 -28.61
N ILE A 232 6.10 10.90 -29.27
CA ILE A 232 6.04 10.01 -30.43
C ILE A 232 5.49 10.81 -31.61
N THR A 233 6.28 10.96 -32.68
CA THR A 233 5.84 11.64 -33.91
C THR A 233 6.22 10.85 -35.14
N VAL A 234 5.47 11.01 -36.23
CA VAL A 234 5.82 10.46 -37.55
C VAL A 234 6.08 11.62 -38.49
N THR A 235 7.22 11.63 -39.17
CA THR A 235 7.57 12.66 -40.16
C THR A 235 8.26 11.98 -41.34
N ASN A 236 7.77 12.22 -42.56
CA ASN A 236 8.31 11.62 -43.79
C ASN A 236 8.49 10.09 -43.76
N GLY A 237 7.57 9.36 -43.09
CA GLY A 237 7.64 7.90 -42.96
C GLY A 237 8.63 7.39 -41.91
N GLN A 238 9.21 8.27 -41.10
CA GLN A 238 10.07 7.92 -39.98
C GLN A 238 9.35 8.17 -38.66
N LEU A 239 9.40 7.19 -37.77
CA LEU A 239 8.93 7.30 -36.40
C LEU A 239 10.04 7.90 -35.54
N ASN A 240 9.73 8.99 -34.83
CA ASN A 240 10.63 9.64 -33.89
C ASN A 240 10.11 9.41 -32.47
N LEU A 241 10.94 8.80 -31.64
CA LEU A 241 10.71 8.56 -30.23
C LEU A 241 11.66 9.47 -29.46
N ALA A 242 11.15 10.51 -28.82
CA ALA A 242 11.96 11.45 -28.06
C ALA A 242 11.66 11.34 -26.56
N PHE A 243 12.71 11.46 -25.75
CA PHE A 243 12.61 11.45 -24.30
C PHE A 243 13.76 12.21 -23.64
N MET A 244 13.56 12.58 -22.37
CA MET A 244 14.55 13.25 -21.54
C MET A 244 15.48 12.24 -20.85
N ALA A 245 16.67 12.00 -21.41
CA ALA A 245 17.69 11.18 -20.75
C ALA A 245 18.27 11.92 -19.55
N GLN A 246 18.39 11.26 -18.40
CA GLN A 246 19.02 11.80 -17.20
C GLN A 246 20.55 11.67 -17.26
N ALA A 247 21.22 12.54 -16.51
CA ALA A 247 22.67 12.51 -16.38
C ALA A 247 23.15 11.15 -15.82
N ASP A 248 24.26 10.66 -16.34
CA ASP A 248 24.95 9.43 -15.95
C ASP A 248 24.09 8.15 -16.02
N GLN A 249 22.97 8.19 -16.75
CA GLN A 249 22.05 7.07 -16.89
C GLN A 249 22.04 6.54 -18.34
N ALA A 250 22.32 5.25 -18.49
CA ALA A 250 22.17 4.56 -19.76
C ALA A 250 20.72 4.09 -19.97
N TYR A 251 20.34 3.90 -21.23
CA TYR A 251 18.99 3.50 -21.60
C TYR A 251 19.00 2.46 -22.74
N ALA A 252 17.94 1.68 -22.85
CA ALA A 252 17.62 0.89 -24.03
C ALA A 252 16.23 1.28 -24.53
N VAL A 253 16.10 1.52 -25.84
CA VAL A 253 14.79 1.60 -26.49
C VAL A 253 14.49 0.22 -27.03
N GLU A 254 13.35 -0.34 -26.62
CA GLU A 254 12.91 -1.67 -27.01
C GLU A 254 11.54 -1.58 -27.69
N PHE A 255 11.25 -2.56 -28.55
CA PHE A 255 9.98 -2.67 -29.23
C PHE A 255 9.45 -4.11 -29.23
N ARG A 256 8.15 -4.27 -29.45
CA ARG A 256 7.49 -5.56 -29.71
C ARG A 256 6.29 -5.40 -30.63
N GLY A 257 5.90 -6.48 -31.30
CA GLY A 257 4.79 -6.47 -32.27
C GLY A 257 3.39 -6.63 -31.66
N SER A 258 3.29 -7.07 -30.40
CA SER A 258 2.01 -7.29 -29.71
C SER A 258 2.14 -7.07 -28.21
N LEU A 259 1.05 -6.69 -27.54
CA LEU A 259 1.00 -6.62 -26.07
C LEU A 259 0.85 -8.00 -25.40
N SER A 260 0.60 -9.07 -26.17
CA SER A 260 0.54 -10.44 -25.66
C SER A 260 1.82 -10.80 -24.89
N GLY A 261 1.68 -11.49 -23.75
CA GLY A 261 2.80 -11.97 -22.96
C GLY A 261 3.71 -12.97 -23.68
N LEU A 262 3.28 -13.50 -24.83
CA LEU A 262 4.07 -14.37 -25.71
C LEU A 262 4.99 -13.58 -26.65
N SER A 263 4.84 -12.26 -26.76
CA SER A 263 5.67 -11.41 -27.61
C SER A 263 6.83 -10.82 -26.80
N ASN A 264 8.04 -11.25 -27.14
CA ASN A 264 9.27 -10.75 -26.51
C ASN A 264 9.57 -9.30 -26.93
N TRP A 265 10.16 -8.55 -26.00
CA TRP A 265 10.77 -7.26 -26.30
C TRP A 265 12.09 -7.48 -27.04
N LEU A 266 12.29 -6.73 -28.12
CA LEU A 266 13.52 -6.68 -28.90
C LEU A 266 14.17 -5.31 -28.72
N THR A 267 15.49 -5.28 -28.58
CA THR A 267 16.23 -4.02 -28.50
C THR A 267 16.26 -3.34 -29.87
N LEU A 268 15.72 -2.13 -29.95
CA LEU A 268 15.88 -1.24 -31.10
C LEU A 268 17.28 -0.61 -31.08
N THR A 269 17.66 -0.03 -29.94
CA THR A 269 18.98 0.57 -29.74
C THR A 269 19.32 0.67 -28.26
N ASN A 270 20.62 0.69 -27.95
CA ASN A 270 21.16 1.00 -26.64
C ASN A 270 21.80 2.39 -26.67
N LEU A 271 21.61 3.15 -25.60
CA LEU A 271 22.07 4.51 -25.44
C LEU A 271 22.99 4.56 -24.23
N VAL A 272 24.22 5.03 -24.46
CA VAL A 272 25.19 5.23 -23.38
C VAL A 272 24.77 6.39 -22.49
N ALA A 273 25.20 6.34 -21.24
CA ALA A 273 24.99 7.40 -20.27
C ALA A 273 25.52 8.75 -20.79
N GLN A 274 24.71 9.80 -20.63
CA GLN A 274 25.07 11.16 -21.02
C GLN A 274 25.54 11.92 -19.78
N PRO A 275 26.56 12.78 -19.84
CA PRO A 275 27.11 13.46 -18.66
C PRO A 275 26.19 14.53 -18.05
N TYR A 276 25.09 14.86 -18.73
CA TYR A 276 24.07 15.80 -18.28
C TYR A 276 22.71 15.37 -18.84
N ALA A 277 21.62 15.83 -18.21
CA ALA A 277 20.29 15.57 -18.72
C ALA A 277 20.13 16.19 -20.13
N THR A 278 19.75 15.38 -21.13
CA THR A 278 19.66 15.82 -22.52
C THR A 278 18.54 15.12 -23.30
N ASN A 279 17.93 15.85 -24.24
CA ASN A 279 16.87 15.28 -25.08
C ASN A 279 17.49 14.30 -26.06
N VAL A 280 17.02 13.05 -26.01
CA VAL A 280 17.45 12.01 -26.93
C VAL A 280 16.28 11.66 -27.86
N THR A 281 16.56 11.62 -29.15
CA THR A 281 15.62 11.15 -30.17
C THR A 281 16.15 9.87 -30.80
N VAL A 282 15.34 8.82 -30.74
CA VAL A 282 15.57 7.54 -31.41
C VAL A 282 14.62 7.42 -32.58
N PHE A 283 15.13 6.85 -33.67
CA PHE A 283 14.39 6.72 -34.91
C PHE A 283 14.07 5.26 -35.21
N ASP A 284 12.88 5.01 -35.73
CA ASP A 284 12.48 3.75 -36.35
C ASP A 284 11.74 4.02 -37.67
N SER A 285 11.56 3.00 -38.50
CA SER A 285 10.78 3.09 -39.73
C SER A 285 9.28 3.01 -39.42
N ALA A 286 8.48 3.94 -39.94
CA ALA A 286 7.02 3.85 -39.84
C ALA A 286 6.50 2.86 -40.89
N THR A 287 6.46 1.57 -40.52
CA THR A 287 5.89 0.49 -41.35
C THR A 287 4.40 0.29 -41.04
N ASP A 288 3.65 -0.41 -41.91
CA ASP A 288 2.25 -0.82 -41.66
C ASP A 288 2.07 -1.87 -40.54
N GLN A 289 3.15 -2.24 -39.86
CA GLN A 289 3.12 -3.18 -38.73
C GLN A 289 2.89 -2.44 -37.42
N GLN A 290 1.96 -2.96 -36.62
CA GLN A 290 1.77 -2.50 -35.25
C GLN A 290 3.02 -2.81 -34.41
N ARG A 291 3.54 -1.79 -33.73
CA ARG A 291 4.64 -1.90 -32.77
C ARG A 291 4.30 -1.15 -31.49
N PHE A 292 4.80 -1.67 -30.38
CA PHE A 292 4.78 -1.05 -29.06
C PHE A 292 6.22 -0.79 -28.65
N TYR A 293 6.48 0.37 -28.04
CA TYR A 293 7.81 0.81 -27.65
C TYR A 293 7.87 1.01 -26.14
N ARG A 294 9.05 0.80 -25.56
CA ARG A 294 9.36 1.21 -24.19
C ARG A 294 10.78 1.73 -24.09
N LEU A 295 10.97 2.60 -23.10
CA LEU A 295 12.28 2.98 -22.61
C LEU A 295 12.59 2.10 -21.39
N ARG A 296 13.79 1.53 -21.33
CA ARG A 296 14.23 0.64 -20.25
C ARG A 296 15.57 1.11 -19.70
N LEU A 297 15.75 0.98 -18.39
CA LEU A 297 17.08 1.06 -17.77
C LEU A 297 17.78 -0.29 -17.94
N PRO A 298 19.03 -0.34 -18.44
CA PRO A 298 19.73 -1.58 -18.75
C PRO A 298 19.87 -2.52 -17.56
#